data_AF-A0A3D9URG5-F1
#
_entry.id   AF-A0A3D9URG5-F1
#
_cell.length_a   1.000
_cell.length_b   1.000
_cell.length_c   1.000
_cell.angle_alpha   90.00
_cell.angle_beta   90.00
_cell.angle_gamma   90.00
#
_symmetry.space_group_name_H-M   'P 1'
#
loop_
_entity.id
_entity.type
_entity.pdbx_description
1 polymer ?
#
loop_
_entity_poly.entity_id
_entity_poly.type
_entity_poly.pdbx_seq_one_letter_code
_entity_poly.pdbx_strand_id
1 'polypeptide(L)'
;MTQPHTTRRRGVIPAYPVALGIVFAICTVGMALNLIAAIATDVVDEGPRTLREQLAGVIGFGIGGLTISLLGAWWFSRTEARAKVGAIVFGALAVPTIILFFSGTPGMFGATAAFLAGLTRGRTAATGAPRVFGIVGLVFAILNVLVTVAGVSIAWIVEGSPNAR
;
A
#
# COMPACT_ATOMS: atom_id res chain seq x y z
N MET A 1 30.41 37.30 -14.61
CA MET A 1 29.87 36.02 -15.13
C MET A 1 29.44 35.18 -13.95
N THR A 2 28.16 35.22 -13.58
CA THR A 2 27.57 34.45 -12.48
C THR A 2 26.68 33.37 -13.09
N GLN A 3 27.07 32.10 -12.98
CA GLN A 3 26.20 31.00 -13.40
C GLN A 3 25.01 30.90 -12.44
N PRO A 4 23.77 30.78 -12.94
CA PRO A 4 22.63 30.50 -12.09
C PRO A 4 22.69 29.05 -11.62
N HIS A 5 22.76 28.86 -10.30
CA HIS A 5 22.53 27.57 -9.66
C HIS A 5 21.10 27.13 -9.97
N THR A 6 20.94 26.23 -10.92
CA THR A 6 19.69 25.50 -11.11
C THR A 6 19.54 24.53 -9.94
N THR A 7 18.87 24.97 -8.88
CA THR A 7 18.31 24.08 -7.85
C THR A 7 17.27 23.20 -8.52
N ARG A 8 17.73 22.11 -9.14
CA ARG A 8 16.88 21.01 -9.60
C ARG A 8 16.20 20.45 -8.35
N ARG A 9 14.94 20.83 -8.09
CA ARG A 9 14.10 20.17 -7.09
C ARG A 9 14.16 18.67 -7.38
N ARG A 10 14.98 17.94 -6.62
CA ARG A 10 14.92 16.48 -6.59
C ARG A 10 13.58 16.17 -5.98
N GLY A 11 12.59 15.88 -6.83
CA GLY A 11 11.28 15.40 -6.38
C GLY A 11 11.51 14.30 -5.34
N VAL A 12 10.81 14.41 -4.21
CA VAL A 12 10.90 13.47 -3.09
C VAL A 12 10.20 12.17 -3.49
N ILE A 13 10.73 11.49 -4.49
CA ILE A 13 10.26 10.18 -4.89
C ILE A 13 10.84 9.22 -3.85
N PRO A 14 10.00 8.52 -3.06
CA PRO A 14 10.48 7.58 -2.06
C PRO A 14 11.18 6.40 -2.73
N ALA A 15 12.13 5.79 -2.01
CA ALA A 15 12.68 4.51 -2.40
C ALA A 15 11.59 3.43 -2.23
N TYR A 16 11.64 2.38 -3.06
CA TYR A 16 10.70 1.25 -2.96
C TYR A 16 10.53 0.67 -1.55
N PRO A 17 11.60 0.34 -0.79
CA PRO A 17 11.42 -0.21 0.56
C PRO A 17 10.73 0.77 1.51
N VAL A 18 10.91 2.09 1.30
CA VAL A 18 10.23 3.12 2.09
C VAL A 18 8.76 3.15 1.73
N ALA A 19 8.41 3.18 0.44
CA ALA A 19 7.00 3.18 0.02
C ALA A 19 6.28 1.90 0.46
N LEU A 20 6.89 0.74 0.26
CA LEU A 20 6.34 -0.56 0.67
C LEU A 20 6.20 -0.63 2.20
N GLY A 21 7.23 -0.21 2.93
CA GLY A 21 7.23 -0.19 4.39
C GLY A 21 6.16 0.73 4.98
N ILE A 22 5.95 1.91 4.40
CA ILE A 22 4.87 2.83 4.81
C ILE A 22 3.51 2.17 4.60
N VAL A 23 3.26 1.58 3.43
CA VAL A 23 1.98 0.92 3.16
C VAL A 23 1.75 -0.24 4.13
N PHE A 24 2.74 -1.10 4.34
CA PHE A 24 2.61 -2.22 5.26
C PHE A 24 2.40 -1.76 6.71
N ALA A 25 3.19 -0.80 7.18
CA ALA A 25 3.09 -0.30 8.54
C ALA A 25 1.73 0.36 8.80
N ILE A 26 1.25 1.22 7.89
CA ILE A 26 -0.02 1.91 8.09
C ILE A 26 -1.20 0.97 7.87
N CYS A 27 -1.23 0.26 6.73
CA CYS A 27 -2.42 -0.49 6.34
C CYS A 27 -2.49 -1.88 6.98
N THR A 28 -1.38 -2.53 7.29
CA THR A 28 -1.41 -3.84 7.96
C THR A 28 -1.21 -3.68 9.46
N VAL A 29 -0.10 -3.09 9.89
CA VAL A 29 0.21 -2.98 11.31
C VAL A 29 -0.75 -2.02 12.02
N GLY A 30 -1.05 -0.86 11.41
CA GLY A 30 -2.01 0.10 11.94
C GLY A 30 -3.41 -0.49 12.12
N MET A 31 -3.94 -1.18 11.11
CA MET A 31 -5.25 -1.85 11.23
C MET A 31 -5.23 -2.99 12.25
N ALA A 32 -4.16 -3.78 12.31
CA ALA A 32 -4.02 -4.84 13.30
C ALA A 32 -4.03 -4.27 14.73
N LEU A 33 -3.27 -3.19 14.98
CA LEU A 33 -3.27 -2.50 16.27
C LEU A 33 -4.65 -1.92 16.61
N ASN A 34 -5.35 -1.37 15.61
CA ASN A 34 -6.71 -0.87 15.79
C ASN A 34 -7.68 -1.98 16.23
N LEU A 35 -7.64 -3.13 15.57
CA LEU A 35 -8.45 -4.30 15.91
C LEU A 35 -8.09 -4.86 17.30
N ILE A 36 -6.80 -4.91 17.64
CA ILE A 36 -6.34 -5.33 18.97
C ILE A 36 -6.86 -4.37 20.04
N ALA A 37 -6.81 -3.06 19.79
CA ALA A 37 -7.34 -2.06 20.72
C ALA A 37 -8.85 -2.25 20.94
N ALA A 38 -9.62 -2.43 19.86
CA ALA A 38 -11.06 -2.67 19.93
C ALA A 38 -11.42 -3.95 20.70
N ILE A 39 -10.65 -5.04 20.52
CA ILE A 39 -10.78 -6.28 21.32
C ILE A 39 -10.47 -6.00 22.80
N ALA A 40 -9.43 -5.21 23.09
CA ALA A 40 -9.02 -4.93 24.47
C ALA A 40 -10.00 -4.00 25.21
N THR A 41 -10.73 -3.14 24.48
CA THR A 41 -11.75 -2.24 25.04
C THR A 41 -13.16 -2.84 25.06
N ASP A 42 -13.30 -4.12 24.70
CA ASP A 42 -14.57 -4.86 24.68
C ASP A 42 -15.69 -4.18 23.86
N VAL A 43 -15.29 -3.49 22.79
CA VAL A 43 -16.24 -2.89 21.84
C VAL A 43 -16.94 -4.05 21.13
N VAL A 44 -18.27 -4.08 21.24
CA VAL A 44 -19.11 -5.24 20.85
C VAL A 44 -18.98 -5.56 19.36
N ASP A 45 -18.78 -6.84 19.06
CA ASP A 45 -18.80 -7.48 17.74
C ASP A 45 -20.22 -7.35 17.09
N GLU A 46 -20.57 -6.20 16.51
CA GLU A 46 -21.85 -6.03 15.78
C GLU A 46 -21.79 -6.49 14.31
N GLY A 47 -20.67 -7.10 13.87
CA GLY A 47 -20.42 -7.49 12.49
C GLY A 47 -20.61 -8.99 12.18
N PRO A 48 -20.76 -9.37 10.90
CA PRO A 48 -20.89 -10.77 10.46
C PRO A 48 -19.61 -11.62 10.60
N ARG A 49 -18.49 -11.03 11.04
CA ARG A 49 -17.23 -11.71 11.34
C ARG A 49 -16.68 -11.18 12.66
N THR A 50 -16.19 -12.09 13.50
CA THR A 50 -15.57 -11.71 14.79
C THR A 50 -14.33 -10.84 14.56
N LEU A 51 -14.06 -9.89 15.47
CA LEU A 51 -12.84 -9.05 15.43
C LEU A 51 -11.57 -9.90 15.31
N ARG A 52 -11.54 -11.09 15.91
CA ARG A 52 -10.40 -12.03 15.82
C ARG A 52 -10.20 -12.60 14.41
N GLU A 53 -11.27 -12.96 13.71
CA GLU A 53 -11.18 -13.41 12.31
C GLU A 53 -10.73 -12.28 11.38
N GLN A 54 -11.20 -11.06 11.63
CA GLN A 54 -10.77 -9.89 10.87
C GLN A 54 -9.28 -9.61 11.10
N LEU A 55 -8.80 -9.66 12.35
CA LEU A 55 -7.39 -9.51 12.69
C LEU A 55 -6.51 -10.57 12.01
N ALA A 56 -6.94 -11.84 12.05
CA ALA A 56 -6.24 -12.93 11.37
C ALA A 56 -6.17 -12.70 9.85
N GLY A 57 -7.25 -12.22 9.25
CA GLY A 57 -7.29 -11.84 7.83
C GLY A 57 -6.34 -10.68 7.51
N VAL A 58 -6.39 -9.59 8.27
CA VAL A 58 -5.54 -8.40 8.04
C VAL A 58 -4.05 -8.76 8.12
N ILE A 59 -3.65 -9.51 9.16
CA ILE A 59 -2.27 -9.95 9.33
C ILE A 59 -1.89 -10.95 8.25
N GLY A 60 -2.72 -11.97 7.99
CA GLY A 60 -2.45 -13.02 7.03
C GLY A 60 -2.28 -12.48 5.61
N PHE A 61 -3.24 -11.68 5.13
CA PHE A 61 -3.14 -11.05 3.82
C PHE A 61 -2.05 -9.99 3.78
N GLY A 62 -1.82 -9.23 4.86
CA GLY A 62 -0.73 -8.27 4.94
C GLY A 62 0.66 -8.92 4.79
N ILE A 63 0.94 -9.98 5.54
CA ILE A 63 2.21 -10.71 5.45
C ILE A 63 2.35 -11.39 4.09
N GLY A 64 1.27 -12.03 3.60
CA GLY A 64 1.26 -12.66 2.29
C GLY A 64 1.53 -11.66 1.16
N GLY A 65 0.83 -10.53 1.17
CA GLY A 65 0.99 -9.44 0.22
C GLY A 65 2.39 -8.83 0.26
N LEU A 66 2.96 -8.64 1.45
CA LEU A 66 4.35 -8.18 1.61
C LEU A 66 5.34 -9.18 1.02
N THR A 67 5.18 -10.46 1.32
CA THR A 67 6.06 -11.53 0.84
C THR A 67 6.01 -11.64 -0.68
N ILE A 68 4.81 -11.65 -1.26
CA ILE A 68 4.60 -11.69 -2.72
C ILE A 68 5.20 -10.44 -3.38
N SER A 69 5.04 -9.27 -2.76
CA SER A 69 5.60 -8.01 -3.26
C SER A 69 7.12 -8.04 -3.29
N LEU A 70 7.78 -8.46 -2.20
CA LEU A 70 9.23 -8.55 -2.11
C LEU A 70 9.81 -9.58 -3.07
N LEU A 71 9.22 -10.79 -3.12
CA LEU A 71 9.64 -11.84 -4.04
C LEU A 71 9.42 -11.45 -5.50
N GLY A 72 8.27 -10.83 -5.79
CA GLY A 72 7.95 -10.32 -7.12
C GLY A 72 8.91 -9.22 -7.56
N ALA A 73 9.17 -8.23 -6.69
CA ALA A 73 10.14 -7.18 -6.95
C ALA A 73 11.54 -7.78 -7.23
N TRP A 74 11.99 -8.71 -6.41
CA TRP A 74 13.27 -9.38 -6.57
C TRP A 74 13.35 -10.19 -7.88
N TRP A 75 12.32 -10.97 -8.20
CA TRP A 75 12.29 -11.82 -9.38
C TRP A 75 12.19 -11.02 -10.69
N PHE A 76 11.26 -10.07 -10.75
CA PHE A 76 10.99 -9.29 -11.96
C PHE A 76 12.02 -8.20 -12.20
N SER A 77 12.74 -7.72 -11.18
CA SER A 77 13.78 -6.70 -11.37
C SER A 77 15.06 -7.22 -12.03
N ARG A 78 15.23 -8.53 -12.20
CA ARG A 78 16.44 -9.15 -12.79
C ARG A 78 16.72 -8.72 -14.23
N THR A 79 15.70 -8.39 -15.01
CA THR A 79 15.86 -7.89 -16.39
C THR A 79 14.84 -6.81 -16.70
N GLU A 80 15.16 -5.90 -17.62
CA GLU A 80 14.24 -4.81 -18.00
C GLU A 80 12.92 -5.33 -18.59
N ALA A 81 12.99 -6.39 -19.41
CA ALA A 81 11.80 -7.02 -20.00
C ALA A 81 10.88 -7.61 -18.91
N ARG A 82 11.46 -8.28 -17.91
CA ARG A 82 10.71 -8.83 -16.77
C ARG A 82 10.13 -7.72 -15.89
N ALA A 83 10.86 -6.63 -15.69
CA ALA A 83 10.37 -5.51 -14.89
C ALA A 83 9.12 -4.88 -15.54
N LYS A 84 9.11 -4.74 -16.88
CA LYS A 84 7.93 -4.26 -17.62
C LYS A 84 6.72 -5.18 -17.43
N VAL A 85 6.91 -6.49 -17.56
CA VAL A 85 5.84 -7.48 -17.34
C VAL A 85 5.35 -7.44 -15.90
N GLY A 86 6.27 -7.44 -14.94
CA GLY A 86 5.92 -7.40 -13.52
C GLY A 86 5.17 -6.12 -13.14
N ALA A 87 5.50 -4.96 -13.72
CA ALA A 87 4.74 -3.73 -13.51
C ALA A 87 3.28 -3.87 -13.95
N ILE A 88 3.04 -4.51 -15.10
CA ILE A 88 1.68 -4.78 -15.61
C ILE A 88 0.96 -5.77 -14.70
N VAL A 89 1.60 -6.89 -14.36
CA VAL A 89 1.01 -7.96 -13.54
C VAL A 89 0.61 -7.42 -12.16
N PHE A 90 1.54 -6.77 -11.45
CA PHE A 90 1.25 -6.21 -10.13
C PHE A 90 0.25 -5.05 -10.19
N GLY A 91 0.32 -4.21 -11.24
CA GLY A 91 -0.64 -3.12 -11.43
C GLY A 91 -2.06 -3.64 -11.71
N ALA A 92 -2.19 -4.71 -12.52
CA ALA A 92 -3.46 -5.35 -12.80
C ALA A 92 -4.00 -6.11 -11.58
N LEU A 93 -3.14 -6.78 -10.80
CA LEU A 93 -3.53 -7.48 -9.58
C LEU A 93 -3.95 -6.52 -8.46
N ALA A 94 -3.41 -5.30 -8.41
CA ALA A 94 -3.80 -4.30 -7.42
C ALA A 94 -5.32 -3.97 -7.49
N VAL A 95 -5.90 -3.94 -8.69
CA VAL A 95 -7.33 -3.60 -8.90
C VAL A 95 -8.29 -4.58 -8.21
N PRO A 96 -8.29 -5.90 -8.50
CA PRO A 96 -9.19 -6.84 -7.85
C PRO A 96 -8.88 -6.99 -6.36
N THR A 97 -7.61 -6.81 -5.95
CA THR A 97 -7.27 -6.91 -4.52
C THR A 97 -7.93 -5.83 -3.67
N ILE A 98 -8.28 -4.66 -4.23
CA ILE A 98 -9.03 -3.63 -3.49
C ILE A 98 -10.40 -4.13 -3.05
N ILE A 99 -11.09 -4.86 -3.92
CA ILE A 99 -12.45 -5.35 -3.66
C ILE A 99 -12.41 -6.49 -2.63
N LEU A 100 -11.39 -7.33 -2.72
CA LEU A 100 -11.31 -8.57 -1.97
C LEU A 100 -10.58 -8.43 -0.63
N PHE A 101 -9.71 -7.43 -0.49
CA PHE A 101 -8.82 -7.30 0.66
C PHE A 101 -8.75 -5.87 1.16
N PHE A 102 -9.36 -5.62 2.31
CA PHE A 102 -9.12 -4.41 3.09
C PHE A 102 -7.73 -4.39 3.75
N SER A 103 -6.97 -5.49 3.69
CA SER A 103 -5.56 -5.51 4.15
C SER A 103 -4.69 -4.65 3.23
N GLY A 104 -3.54 -4.14 3.69
CA GLY A 104 -2.59 -3.33 2.92
C GLY A 104 -2.08 -3.86 1.56
N THR A 105 -2.46 -5.08 1.17
CA THR A 105 -2.06 -5.80 -0.05
C THR A 105 -2.23 -5.01 -1.36
N PRO A 106 -3.35 -4.33 -1.63
CA PRO A 106 -3.50 -3.57 -2.88
C PRO A 106 -2.46 -2.45 -2.98
N GLY A 107 -2.19 -1.78 -1.87
CA GLY A 107 -1.16 -0.75 -1.84
C GLY A 107 0.26 -1.32 -1.99
N MET A 108 0.54 -2.51 -1.46
CA MET A 108 1.85 -3.17 -1.60
C MET A 108 2.10 -3.63 -3.04
N PHE A 109 1.08 -4.19 -3.70
CA PHE A 109 1.13 -4.53 -5.11
C PHE A 109 1.25 -3.28 -5.97
N GLY A 110 0.52 -2.22 -5.63
CA GLY A 110 0.64 -0.92 -6.27
C GLY A 110 2.05 -0.31 -6.16
N ALA A 111 2.66 -0.34 -4.97
CA ALA A 111 4.02 0.12 -4.74
C ALA A 111 5.05 -0.71 -5.52
N THR A 112 4.82 -2.03 -5.63
CA THR A 112 5.66 -2.94 -6.40
C THR A 112 5.54 -2.69 -7.91
N ALA A 113 4.33 -2.44 -8.41
CA ALA A 113 4.11 -2.05 -9.79
C ALA A 113 4.83 -0.73 -10.13
N ALA A 114 4.74 0.27 -9.24
CA ALA A 114 5.44 1.54 -9.39
C ALA A 114 6.96 1.38 -9.38
N PHE A 115 7.49 0.51 -8.51
CA PHE A 115 8.92 0.17 -8.48
C PHE A 115 9.38 -0.47 -9.79
N LEU A 116 8.66 -1.49 -10.26
CA LEU A 116 9.00 -2.21 -11.48
C LEU A 116 8.87 -1.35 -12.74
N ALA A 117 7.92 -0.41 -12.75
CA ALA A 117 7.79 0.60 -13.80
C ALA A 117 8.87 1.70 -13.75
N GLY A 118 9.74 1.70 -12.74
CA GLY A 118 10.81 2.67 -12.57
C GLY A 118 10.36 4.04 -12.07
N LEU A 119 9.21 4.12 -11.39
CA LEU A 119 8.69 5.36 -10.80
C LEU A 119 9.23 5.65 -9.40
N THR A 120 10.05 4.75 -8.86
CA THR A 120 10.73 4.90 -7.57
C THR A 120 12.18 5.35 -7.76
N ARG A 121 12.78 5.91 -6.70
CA ARG A 121 14.14 6.47 -6.77
C ARG A 121 15.17 5.45 -7.27
N GLY A 122 16.02 5.88 -8.20
CA GLY A 122 17.16 5.09 -8.69
C GLY A 122 16.87 4.18 -9.88
N ARG A 123 15.68 4.27 -10.49
CA ARG A 123 15.33 3.52 -11.70
C ARG A 123 14.95 4.45 -12.84
N THR A 124 15.15 3.99 -14.06
CA THR A 124 14.66 4.64 -15.29
C THR A 124 13.20 4.28 -15.51
N ALA A 125 12.37 5.29 -15.68
CA ALA A 125 10.95 5.08 -15.92
C ALA A 125 10.74 4.33 -17.25
N ALA A 126 9.92 3.29 -17.21
CA ALA A 126 9.50 2.57 -18.40
C ALA A 126 8.66 3.46 -19.33
N THR A 127 8.57 3.11 -20.60
CA THR A 127 7.71 3.75 -21.60
C THR A 127 6.52 2.86 -21.96
N GLY A 128 5.41 3.46 -22.38
CA GLY A 128 4.20 2.74 -22.81
C GLY A 128 3.37 2.16 -21.65
N ALA A 129 2.73 1.01 -21.91
CA ALA A 129 1.80 0.37 -20.97
C ALA A 129 2.36 0.12 -19.56
N PRO A 130 3.60 -0.38 -19.37
CA PRO A 130 4.17 -0.60 -18.03
C PRO A 130 4.19 0.66 -17.16
N ARG A 131 4.37 1.84 -17.77
CA ARG A 131 4.34 3.12 -17.05
C ARG A 131 2.94 3.45 -16.55
N VAL A 132 1.91 3.21 -17.36
CA VAL A 132 0.51 3.44 -16.98
C VAL A 132 0.15 2.54 -15.80
N PHE A 133 0.45 1.24 -15.88
CA PHE A 133 0.21 0.31 -14.77
C PHE A 133 1.02 0.67 -13.51
N GLY A 134 2.25 1.16 -13.66
CA GLY A 134 3.03 1.69 -12.54
C GLY A 134 2.41 2.92 -11.88
N ILE A 135 1.86 3.85 -12.67
CA ILE A 135 1.19 5.06 -12.16
C ILE A 135 -0.10 4.67 -11.44
N VAL A 136 -0.91 3.82 -12.06
CA VAL A 136 -2.15 3.30 -11.46
C VAL A 136 -1.84 2.58 -10.14
N GLY A 137 -0.81 1.74 -10.12
CA GLY A 137 -0.33 1.09 -8.91
C GLY A 137 0.11 2.08 -7.83
N LEU A 138 0.86 3.13 -8.20
CA LEU A 138 1.26 4.17 -7.26
C LEU A 138 0.06 4.91 -6.67
N VAL A 139 -0.94 5.23 -7.50
CA VAL A 139 -2.19 5.86 -7.05
C VAL A 139 -2.88 4.95 -6.03
N PHE A 140 -2.98 3.65 -6.28
CA PHE A 140 -3.55 2.73 -5.31
C PHE A 140 -2.74 2.63 -4.02
N ALA A 141 -1.41 2.65 -4.09
CA ALA A 141 -0.57 2.67 -2.89
C ALA A 141 -0.86 3.89 -2.00
N ILE A 142 -1.03 5.06 -2.60
CA ILE A 142 -1.33 6.30 -1.88
C ILE A 142 -2.77 6.28 -1.35
N LEU A 143 -3.75 6.00 -2.21
CA LEU A 143 -5.15 5.99 -1.84
C LEU A 143 -5.44 4.96 -0.73
N ASN A 144 -4.80 3.79 -0.78
CA ASN A 144 -4.97 2.78 0.25
C ASN A 144 -4.56 3.30 1.63
N VAL A 145 -3.41 3.97 1.73
CA VAL A 145 -2.94 4.60 2.97
C VAL A 145 -3.92 5.68 3.45
N LEU A 146 -4.35 6.57 2.56
CA LEU A 146 -5.26 7.66 2.90
C LEU A 146 -6.62 7.15 3.40
N VAL A 147 -7.18 6.16 2.71
CA VAL A 147 -8.47 5.56 3.08
C VAL A 147 -8.36 4.81 4.40
N THR A 148 -7.26 4.07 4.65
CA THR A 148 -7.06 3.42 5.95
C THR A 148 -6.99 4.45 7.07
N VAL A 149 -6.18 5.50 6.93
CA VAL A 149 -6.02 6.52 7.97
C VAL A 149 -7.35 7.24 8.23
N ALA A 150 -8.07 7.62 7.18
CA ALA A 150 -9.38 8.25 7.29
C ALA A 150 -10.40 7.32 7.97
N GLY A 151 -10.47 6.05 7.54
CA GLY A 151 -11.40 5.07 8.10
C GLY A 151 -11.17 4.83 9.58
N VAL A 152 -9.91 4.61 9.99
CA VAL A 152 -9.55 4.46 11.41
C VAL A 152 -9.89 5.73 12.20
N SER A 153 -9.52 6.91 11.70
CA SER A 153 -9.78 8.18 12.40
C SER A 153 -11.27 8.44 12.58
N ILE A 154 -12.09 8.17 11.57
CA ILE A 154 -13.55 8.35 11.62
C ILE A 154 -14.16 7.39 12.64
N ALA A 155 -13.74 6.12 12.67
CA ALA A 155 -14.25 5.13 13.63
C ALA A 155 -14.09 5.62 15.08
N TRP A 156 -12.90 6.09 15.45
CA TRP A 156 -12.64 6.62 16.79
C TRP A 156 -13.40 7.91 17.11
N ILE A 157 -13.63 8.79 16.12
CA ILE A 157 -14.42 10.01 16.32
C ILE A 157 -15.89 9.66 16.60
N VAL A 158 -16.43 8.69 15.88
CA VAL A 158 -17.83 8.26 16.03
C VAL A 158 -18.04 7.52 17.34
N GLU A 159 -17.15 6.58 17.69
CA GLU A 159 -17.19 5.82 18.94
C GLU A 159 -16.89 6.69 20.17
N GLY A 160 -16.04 7.71 20.02
CA GLY A 160 -15.74 8.68 21.08
C GLY A 160 -16.81 9.77 21.27
N SER A 161 -17.86 9.81 20.44
CA SER A 161 -18.92 10.80 20.54
C SER A 161 -19.82 10.51 21.75
N PRO A 162 -20.09 11.48 22.64
CA PRO A 162 -20.93 11.28 23.83
C PRO A 162 -22.40 10.89 23.53
N ASN A 163 -22.82 10.90 22.26
CA ASN A 163 -24.17 10.51 21.84
C ASN A 163 -24.27 9.05 21.33
N ALA A 164 -23.20 8.25 21.44
CA ALA A 164 -23.17 6.85 20.98
C ALA A 164 -23.50 5.82 22.09
N ARG A 165 -24.06 6.26 23.22
CA ARG A 165 -24.55 5.39 24.31
C ARG A 165 -26.04 5.60 24.55
#